data_AF-A0A0C9TWX6-F1
#
_entry.id   AF-A0A0C9TWX6-F1
#
_cell.length_a   1.000
_cell.length_b   1.000
_cell.length_c   1.000
_cell.angle_alpha   90.00
_cell.angle_beta   90.00
_cell.angle_gamma   90.00
#
_symmetry.space_group_name_H-M   'P 1'
#
loop_
_entity.id
_entity.type
_entity.pdbx_description
1 polymer ?
#
loop_
_entity_poly.entity_id
_entity_poly.type
_entity_poly.pdbx_seq_one_letter_code
_entity_poly.pdbx_strand_id
1 'polypeptide(L)'
;KNWIVLSKHKLVRPSLCTVQLNILRCFIFPIPYGIFLAVAQLFLLKPNKYGLGTPAPIRSLSAAFDPSLKLVWVDGTGGNTSPSPSDVMALLSQSLNPAQRASIVRISN
;
A
#
# COMPACT_ATOMS: atom_id res chain seq x y z
N LYS A 1 -58.38 52.92 -11.86
CA LYS A 1 -58.66 51.61 -12.51
C LYS A 1 -57.35 50.99 -13.03
N ASN A 2 -56.38 50.73 -12.15
CA ASN A 2 -55.08 50.14 -12.53
C ASN A 2 -54.49 49.19 -11.46
N TRP A 3 -55.30 48.82 -10.46
CA TRP A 3 -54.90 47.86 -9.41
C TRP A 3 -55.11 46.40 -9.81
N ILE A 4 -56.05 46.15 -10.72
CA ILE A 4 -56.39 44.79 -11.20
C ILE A 4 -55.27 44.20 -12.07
N VAL A 5 -54.48 45.04 -12.75
CA VAL A 5 -53.40 44.58 -13.65
C VAL A 5 -52.17 44.09 -12.87
N LEU A 6 -51.86 44.68 -11.71
CA LEU A 6 -50.74 44.23 -10.87
C LEU A 6 -51.04 42.95 -10.07
N SER A 7 -52.32 42.61 -9.88
CA SER A 7 -52.72 41.34 -9.25
C SER A 7 -52.42 40.11 -10.12
N LYS A 8 -52.26 40.31 -11.43
CA LYS A 8 -51.97 39.24 -12.42
C LYS A 8 -50.49 38.89 -12.50
N HIS A 9 -49.58 39.76 -12.05
CA HIS A 9 -48.14 39.49 -11.96
C HIS A 9 -47.73 38.68 -10.72
N LYS A 10 -48.68 38.07 -9.99
CA LYS A 10 -48.42 36.83 -9.22
C LYS A 10 -48.27 35.61 -10.14
N LEU A 11 -47.59 35.79 -11.27
CA LEU A 11 -47.28 34.77 -12.28
C LEU A 11 -45.82 34.28 -12.15
N VAL A 12 -45.16 34.60 -11.05
CA VAL A 12 -44.26 33.65 -10.39
C VAL A 12 -45.03 33.20 -9.16
N ARG A 13 -46.03 32.33 -9.36
CA ARG A 13 -46.51 31.48 -8.29
C ARG A 13 -45.39 30.46 -8.13
N PRO A 14 -44.49 30.56 -7.13
CA PRO A 14 -43.59 29.46 -6.90
C PRO A 14 -44.52 28.34 -6.48
N SER A 15 -44.72 27.36 -7.36
CA SER A 15 -45.41 26.13 -6.99
C SER A 15 -44.78 25.70 -5.68
N LEU A 16 -45.56 25.36 -4.64
CA LEU A 16 -44.99 24.92 -3.37
C LEU A 16 -43.92 23.84 -3.62
N CYS A 17 -44.10 23.01 -4.65
CA CYS A 17 -43.12 22.05 -5.16
C CYS A 17 -41.77 22.67 -5.57
N THR A 18 -41.72 23.83 -6.22
CA THR A 18 -40.46 24.48 -6.63
C THR A 18 -39.71 25.04 -5.43
N VAL A 19 -40.42 25.61 -4.44
CA VAL A 19 -39.80 26.07 -3.19
C VAL A 19 -39.25 24.88 -2.40
N GLN A 20 -40.03 23.80 -2.31
CA GLN A 20 -39.64 22.57 -1.63
C GLN A 20 -38.44 21.90 -2.32
N LEU A 21 -38.40 21.83 -3.66
CA LEU A 21 -37.28 21.27 -4.41
C LEU A 21 -36.01 22.13 -4.32
N ASN A 22 -36.16 23.46 -4.25
CA ASN A 22 -35.01 24.36 -4.09
C ASN A 22 -34.41 24.27 -2.67
N ILE A 23 -35.24 24.21 -1.63
CA ILE A 23 -34.78 23.99 -0.25
C ILE A 23 -34.14 22.60 -0.12
N LEU A 24 -34.74 21.58 -0.75
CA LEU A 24 -34.18 20.23 -0.78
C LEU A 24 -32.79 20.22 -1.43
N ARG A 25 -32.63 20.83 -2.60
CA ARG A 25 -31.35 20.85 -3.34
C ARG A 25 -30.30 21.78 -2.73
N CYS A 26 -30.71 22.91 -2.17
CA CYS A 26 -29.77 23.93 -1.68
C CYS A 26 -29.42 23.76 -0.20
N PHE A 27 -30.22 23.06 0.60
CA PHE A 27 -29.96 22.88 2.04
C PHE A 27 -29.91 21.40 2.43
N ILE A 28 -30.92 20.61 2.07
CA ILE A 28 -31.03 19.23 2.56
C ILE A 28 -30.03 18.28 1.88
N PHE A 29 -29.65 18.50 0.62
CA PHE A 29 -28.59 17.71 -0.01
C PHE A 29 -27.17 18.12 0.42
N PRO A 30 -26.76 19.40 0.35
CA PRO A 30 -25.37 19.77 0.59
C PRO A 30 -24.94 19.70 2.05
N ILE A 31 -25.83 19.97 3.01
CA ILE A 31 -25.48 19.96 4.44
C ILE A 31 -25.12 18.56 4.95
N PRO A 32 -25.99 17.54 4.86
CA PRO A 32 -25.63 16.19 5.30
C PRO A 32 -24.56 15.57 4.41
N TYR A 33 -24.45 15.94 3.13
CA TYR A 33 -23.33 15.49 2.30
C TYR A 33 -21.98 16.04 2.80
N GLY A 34 -21.93 17.31 3.22
CA GLY A 34 -20.74 17.90 3.85
C GLY A 34 -20.39 17.23 5.19
N ILE A 35 -21.39 16.99 6.04
CA ILE A 35 -21.20 16.25 7.30
C ILE A 35 -20.71 14.82 7.02
N PHE A 36 -21.31 14.14 6.04
CA PHE A 36 -20.91 12.82 5.62
C PHE A 36 -19.45 12.80 5.14
N LEU A 37 -19.02 13.75 4.30
CA LEU A 37 -17.62 13.81 3.86
C LEU A 37 -16.64 14.08 5.01
N ALA A 38 -17.01 14.91 5.98
CA ALA A 38 -16.19 15.16 7.17
C ALA A 38 -16.05 13.90 8.05
N VAL A 39 -17.14 13.16 8.24
CA VAL A 39 -17.13 11.94 9.05
C VAL A 39 -16.64 10.72 8.28
N ALA A 40 -16.72 10.71 6.95
CA ALA A 40 -16.21 9.63 6.10
C ALA A 40 -14.70 9.47 6.27
N GLN A 41 -13.97 10.52 6.63
CA GLN A 41 -12.55 10.41 7.00
C GLN A 41 -12.35 9.51 8.23
N LEU A 42 -13.24 9.55 9.21
CA LEU A 42 -13.15 8.69 10.40
C LEU A 42 -13.45 7.21 10.10
N PHE A 43 -14.26 6.92 9.07
CA PHE A 43 -14.62 5.57 8.65
C PHE A 43 -13.65 4.99 7.61
N LEU A 44 -13.32 5.75 6.57
CA LEU A 44 -12.47 5.33 5.44
C LEU A 44 -10.98 5.43 5.75
N LEU A 45 -10.58 6.38 6.60
CA LEU A 45 -9.20 6.55 7.04
C LEU A 45 -9.05 6.18 8.51
N LYS A 46 -9.85 5.24 9.04
CA LYS A 46 -9.60 4.71 10.40
C LYS A 46 -8.16 4.17 10.39
N PRO A 47 -7.20 4.86 11.04
CA PRO A 47 -5.83 4.41 11.01
C PRO A 47 -5.82 3.12 11.81
N ASN A 48 -5.63 2.01 11.12
CA ASN A 48 -5.52 0.74 11.80
C ASN A 48 -4.23 0.77 12.62
N LYS A 49 -4.33 0.50 13.92
CA LYS A 49 -3.14 0.39 14.78
C LYS A 49 -2.36 -0.90 14.53
N TYR A 50 -2.82 -1.77 13.64
CA TYR A 50 -1.95 -2.73 12.97
C TYR A 50 -1.11 -1.95 11.96
N GLY A 51 0.03 -1.38 12.39
CA GLY A 51 1.06 -0.90 11.46
C GLY A 51 1.39 -1.97 10.41
N LEU A 52 2.32 -1.68 9.49
CA LEU A 52 2.74 -2.57 8.38
C LEU A 52 3.31 -3.96 8.80
N GLY A 53 3.04 -4.43 10.03
CA GLY A 53 3.85 -5.38 10.76
C GLY A 53 5.13 -4.71 11.24
N THR A 54 5.75 -5.29 12.27
CA THR A 54 7.18 -5.06 12.44
C THR A 54 7.89 -5.73 11.26
N PRO A 55 8.69 -5.00 10.46
CA PRO A 55 9.45 -5.63 9.39
C PRO A 55 10.32 -6.73 10.01
N ALA A 56 10.16 -7.96 9.55
CA ALA A 56 11.01 -9.06 10.00
C ALA A 56 12.45 -8.74 9.58
N PRO A 57 13.41 -8.67 10.51
CA PRO A 57 14.78 -8.36 10.17
C PRO A 57 15.34 -9.45 9.24
N ILE A 58 15.89 -9.04 8.10
CA ILE A 58 16.65 -9.94 7.23
C ILE A 58 17.92 -10.32 7.97
N ARG A 59 18.01 -11.58 8.40
CA ARG A 59 19.20 -12.08 9.09
C ARG A 59 20.34 -12.20 8.09
N SER A 60 21.55 -11.84 8.52
CA SER A 60 22.75 -12.10 7.72
C SER A 60 22.94 -13.61 7.54
N LEU A 61 23.52 -14.01 6.42
CA LEU A 61 23.85 -15.42 6.16
C LEU A 61 24.72 -16.00 7.29
N SER A 62 25.65 -15.21 7.82
CA SER A 62 26.48 -15.57 8.97
C SER A 62 25.71 -15.86 10.26
N ALA A 63 24.58 -15.18 10.49
CA ALA A 63 23.74 -15.37 11.67
C ALA A 63 22.72 -16.51 11.51
N ALA A 64 22.35 -16.82 10.27
CA ALA A 64 21.35 -17.86 9.97
C ALA A 64 21.97 -19.22 9.63
N PHE A 65 23.23 -19.27 9.17
CA PHE A 65 23.86 -20.49 8.70
C PHE A 65 24.46 -21.30 9.85
N ASP A 66 23.96 -22.50 10.08
CA ASP A 66 24.47 -23.41 11.09
C ASP A 66 25.68 -24.20 10.53
N PRO A 67 26.88 -24.10 11.14
CA PRO A 67 28.06 -24.84 10.69
C PRO A 67 27.92 -26.37 10.80
N SER A 68 26.93 -26.89 11.53
CA SER A 68 26.64 -28.33 11.58
C SER A 68 26.00 -28.85 10.29
N LEU A 69 25.44 -27.97 9.45
CA LEU A 69 24.84 -28.30 8.17
C LEU A 69 25.83 -28.05 7.03
N LYS A 70 25.90 -28.98 6.08
CA LYS A 70 26.74 -28.85 4.88
C LYS A 70 26.03 -28.00 3.82
N LEU A 71 26.69 -26.94 3.37
CA LEU A 71 26.22 -26.13 2.24
C LEU A 71 26.88 -26.62 0.96
N VAL A 72 26.11 -27.34 0.15
CA VAL A 72 26.59 -27.93 -1.09
C VAL A 72 26.26 -27.00 -2.25
N TRP A 73 27.25 -26.74 -3.12
CA TRP A 73 27.03 -25.99 -4.35
C TRP A 73 27.64 -26.71 -5.56
N VAL A 74 27.00 -26.52 -6.71
CA VAL A 74 27.39 -27.12 -7.99
C VAL A 74 27.44 -26.02 -9.04
N ASP A 75 28.46 -26.08 -9.88
CA ASP A 75 28.60 -25.20 -11.04
C ASP A 75 28.17 -25.95 -12.31
N GLY A 76 27.12 -25.45 -12.97
CA GLY A 76 26.62 -25.97 -14.24
C GLY A 76 27.09 -25.21 -15.48
N THR A 77 27.84 -24.12 -15.33
CA THR A 77 28.26 -23.26 -16.45
C THR A 77 29.67 -23.54 -16.95
N GLY A 78 30.35 -24.54 -16.36
CA GLY A 78 31.70 -24.95 -16.75
C GLY A 78 32.76 -23.88 -16.45
N GLY A 79 32.48 -22.91 -15.57
CA GLY A 79 33.41 -21.85 -15.19
C GLY A 79 33.62 -20.73 -16.20
N ASN A 80 32.88 -20.71 -17.32
CA ASN A 80 33.10 -19.76 -18.42
C ASN A 80 32.26 -18.48 -18.31
N THR A 81 31.58 -18.25 -17.19
CA THR A 81 30.78 -17.05 -16.96
C THR A 81 31.59 -15.96 -16.24
N SER A 82 31.31 -14.70 -16.54
CA SER A 82 31.85 -13.55 -15.81
C SER A 82 30.72 -12.81 -15.10
N PRO A 83 30.75 -12.68 -13.76
CA PRO A 83 31.73 -13.22 -12.83
C PRO A 83 31.73 -14.76 -12.76
N SER A 84 32.87 -15.35 -12.34
CA SER A 84 32.96 -16.80 -12.20
C SER A 84 32.11 -17.29 -11.03
N PRO A 85 31.50 -18.48 -11.08
CA PRO A 85 30.71 -19.02 -9.97
C PRO A 85 31.53 -19.16 -8.69
N SER A 86 32.84 -19.44 -8.81
CA SER A 86 33.79 -19.42 -7.71
C SER A 86 33.93 -18.04 -7.06
N ASP A 87 33.96 -16.95 -7.84
CA ASP A 87 34.08 -15.60 -7.30
C ASP A 87 32.82 -15.19 -6.54
N VAL A 88 31.64 -15.59 -7.05
CA VAL A 88 30.36 -15.38 -6.38
C VAL A 88 30.33 -16.11 -5.03
N MET A 89 30.74 -17.38 -5.01
CA MET A 89 30.81 -18.15 -3.76
C MET A 89 31.86 -17.61 -2.80
N ALA A 90 33.00 -17.11 -3.31
CA ALA A 90 34.00 -16.43 -2.52
C ALA A 90 33.41 -15.20 -1.83
N LEU A 91 32.69 -14.34 -2.57
CA LEU A 91 32.02 -13.15 -2.05
C LEU A 91 30.98 -13.50 -0.98
N LEU A 92 30.13 -14.50 -1.22
CA LEU A 92 29.12 -14.95 -0.26
C LEU A 92 29.76 -15.47 1.04
N SER A 93 30.88 -16.19 0.91
CA SER A 93 31.59 -16.77 2.06
C SER A 93 32.40 -15.75 2.87
N GLN A 94 32.65 -14.53 2.38
CA GLN A 94 33.43 -13.51 3.09
C GLN A 94 32.84 -13.17 4.47
N SER A 95 31.50 -13.17 4.58
CA SER A 95 30.82 -12.85 5.84
C SER A 95 30.78 -14.02 6.85
N LEU A 96 31.18 -15.22 6.44
CA LEU A 96 31.07 -16.45 7.24
C LEU A 96 32.28 -16.69 8.13
N ASN A 97 32.03 -17.32 9.28
CA ASN A 97 33.07 -17.77 10.21
C ASN A 97 33.87 -18.95 9.63
N PRO A 98 35.10 -19.21 10.12
CA PRO A 98 35.94 -20.30 9.61
C PRO A 98 35.25 -21.68 9.63
N ALA A 99 34.52 -22.00 10.70
CA ALA A 99 33.77 -23.26 10.81
C ALA A 99 32.62 -23.36 9.79
N GLN A 100 31.95 -22.24 9.50
CA GLN A 100 30.89 -22.17 8.50
C GLN A 100 31.47 -22.33 7.09
N ARG A 101 32.60 -21.67 6.80
CA ARG A 101 33.29 -21.82 5.51
C ARG A 101 33.77 -23.25 5.26
N ALA A 102 34.25 -23.94 6.30
CA ALA A 102 34.66 -25.33 6.22
C ALA A 102 33.49 -26.29 5.90
N SER A 103 32.25 -25.88 6.16
CA SER A 103 31.06 -26.66 5.84
C SER A 103 30.55 -26.45 4.41
N ILE A 104 31.17 -25.55 3.65
CA ILE A 104 30.84 -25.32 2.24
C ILE A 104 31.59 -26.33 1.38
N VAL A 105 30.85 -27.12 0.61
CA VAL A 105 31.41 -28.17 -0.25
C VAL A 105 31.00 -27.92 -1.70
N ARG A 106 32.00 -27.81 -2.58
CA ARG A 106 31.77 -27.82 -4.03
C ARG A 106 31.67 -29.26 -4.51
N ILE A 107 30.64 -29.58 -5.27
CA ILE A 107 30.56 -30.85 -6.00
C ILE A 107 30.82 -30.55 -7.48
N SER A 108 31.73 -31.30 -8.09
CA SER A 108 31.92 -31.31 -9.55
C SER A 108 30.83 -32.15 -10.19
N ASN A 109 30.20 -31.60 -11.23
CA ASN A 109 29.35 -32.38 -12.14
C ASN A 109 30.23 -33.16 -13.12
#